data_AF-A0A849THG7-F1
#
_entry.id   AF-A0A849THG7-F1
#
_cell.length_a   1.000
_cell.length_b   1.000
_cell.length_c   1.000
_cell.angle_alpha   90.00
_cell.angle_beta   90.00
_cell.angle_gamma   90.00
#
_symmetry.space_group_name_H-M   'P 1'
#
loop_
_entity.id
_entity.type
_entity.pdbx_description
1 polymer ?
#
loop_
_entity_poly.entity_id
_entity_poly.type
_entity_poly.pdbx_seq_one_letter_code
_entity_poly.pdbx_strand_id
1 'polypeptide(L)'
;MSIFKLGFALIATFLGGIAAFVGAAVTYLALKSGEISVSMTQGASAVGHVARRASEPQQFWNDLTWFGLVPLVVGSIVAWFSWRSLKG
;
A
#
# COMPACT_ATOMS: atom_id res chain seq x y z
N MET A 1 30.40 -3.10 -4.09
CA MET A 1 29.02 -3.46 -4.48
C MET A 1 28.88 -3.31 -5.99
N SER A 2 28.32 -4.28 -6.73
CA SER A 2 28.16 -4.12 -8.19
C SER A 2 27.12 -3.05 -8.49
N ILE A 3 27.28 -2.31 -9.59
CA ILE A 3 26.39 -1.20 -9.98
C ILE A 3 24.93 -1.63 -10.11
N PHE A 4 24.70 -2.89 -10.52
CA PHE A 4 23.39 -3.52 -10.59
C PHE A 4 22.71 -3.70 -9.22
N LYS A 5 23.47 -4.07 -8.18
CA LYS A 5 22.93 -4.23 -6.81
C LYS A 5 22.56 -2.87 -6.20
N LEU A 6 23.35 -1.83 -6.47
CA LEU A 6 23.07 -0.47 -6.04
C LEU A 6 21.79 0.08 -6.70
N GLY A 7 21.68 -0.08 -8.02
CA GLY A 7 20.49 0.36 -8.77
C GLY A 7 19.21 -0.35 -8.32
N PHE A 8 19.26 -1.67 -8.13
CA PHE A 8 18.13 -2.44 -7.64
C PHE A 8 17.67 -1.99 -6.24
N ALA A 9 18.61 -1.79 -5.31
CA ALA A 9 18.28 -1.39 -3.94
C ALA A 9 17.71 0.04 -3.87
N LEU A 10 18.16 0.97 -4.72
CA LEU A 10 17.56 2.30 -4.82
C LEU A 10 16.12 2.25 -5.33
N ILE A 11 15.87 1.49 -6.41
CA ILE A 11 14.52 1.31 -6.97
C ILE A 11 13.61 0.66 -5.93
N ALA A 12 14.06 -0.40 -5.27
CA ALA A 12 13.29 -1.10 -4.25
C ALA A 12 12.98 -0.20 -3.03
N THR A 13 13.92 0.67 -2.63
CA THR A 13 13.69 1.66 -1.57
C THR A 13 12.61 2.66 -1.96
N PHE A 14 12.67 3.16 -3.20
CA PHE A 14 11.71 4.15 -3.70
C PHE A 14 10.30 3.55 -3.85
N LEU A 15 10.20 2.36 -4.46
CA LEU A 15 8.94 1.64 -4.61
C LEU A 15 8.35 1.23 -3.25
N GLY A 16 9.18 0.74 -2.33
CA GLY A 16 8.76 0.42 -0.97
C GLY A 16 8.25 1.65 -0.22
N GLY A 17 8.95 2.78 -0.35
CA GLY A 17 8.54 4.06 0.25
C GLY A 17 7.21 4.57 -0.30
N ILE A 18 7.00 4.50 -1.62
CA ILE A 18 5.72 4.87 -2.25
C ILE A 18 4.60 3.95 -1.76
N ALA A 19 4.80 2.63 -1.76
CA ALA A 19 3.80 1.67 -1.27
C ALA A 19 3.45 1.93 0.20
N ALA A 20 4.46 2.22 1.03
CA ALA A 20 4.27 2.53 2.44
C ALA A 20 3.42 3.79 2.64
N PHE A 21 3.76 4.85 1.88
CA PHE A 21 3.07 6.13 1.93
C PHE A 21 1.62 6.01 1.44
N VAL A 22 1.39 5.32 0.32
CA VAL A 22 0.05 5.09 -0.21
C VAL A 22 -0.79 4.28 0.79
N GLY A 23 -0.23 3.20 1.35
CA GLY A 23 -0.91 2.41 2.38
C GLY A 23 -1.29 3.26 3.60
N ALA A 24 -0.38 4.09 4.09
CA ALA A 24 -0.65 5.01 5.19
C ALA A 24 -1.73 6.05 4.87
N ALA A 25 -1.70 6.63 3.66
CA ALA A 25 -2.71 7.59 3.22
C ALA A 25 -4.10 6.94 3.13
N VAL A 26 -4.19 5.75 2.52
CA VAL A 26 -5.44 4.98 2.42
C VAL A 26 -5.96 4.61 3.81
N THR A 27 -5.10 4.10 4.69
CA THR A 27 -5.50 3.75 6.05
C THR A 27 -6.01 4.97 6.81
N TYR A 28 -5.29 6.09 6.77
CA TYR A 28 -5.70 7.33 7.44
C TYR A 28 -7.04 7.85 6.90
N LEU A 29 -7.20 7.91 5.58
CA LEU A 29 -8.42 8.37 4.93
C LEU A 29 -9.61 7.48 5.28
N ALA A 30 -9.47 6.15 5.15
CA ALA A 30 -10.53 5.19 5.45
C ALA A 30 -10.92 5.21 6.94
N LEU A 31 -9.96 5.41 7.84
CA LEU A 31 -10.26 5.55 9.27
C LEU A 31 -11.00 6.86 9.58
N LYS A 32 -10.67 7.94 8.88
CA LYS A 32 -11.28 9.27 9.05
C LYS A 32 -12.68 9.36 8.44
N SER A 33 -12.86 8.85 7.23
CA SER A 33 -14.16 8.85 6.54
C SER A 33 -15.10 7.78 7.07
N GLY A 34 -14.56 6.68 7.60
CA GLY A 34 -15.34 5.48 7.90
C GLY A 34 -15.76 4.70 6.65
N GLU A 35 -15.21 5.03 5.49
CA GLU A 35 -15.54 4.43 4.20
C GLU A 35 -14.26 4.15 3.39
N ILE A 36 -14.24 3.03 2.69
CA ILE A 36 -13.17 2.70 1.73
C ILE A 36 -13.79 2.42 0.38
N SER A 37 -13.36 3.18 -0.64
CA SER A 37 -13.78 2.98 -2.02
C SER A 37 -12.64 2.31 -2.78
N VAL A 38 -12.94 1.15 -3.34
CA VAL A 38 -12.01 0.39 -4.17
C VAL A 38 -12.61 0.35 -5.57
N SER A 39 -12.00 1.10 -6.49
CA SER A 39 -12.32 1.03 -7.91
C SER A 39 -11.32 0.12 -8.61
N MET A 40 -11.77 -1.07 -9.04
CA MET A 40 -10.96 -1.93 -9.89
C MET A 40 -11.37 -1.69 -11.34
N THR A 41 -10.43 -1.17 -12.14
CA THR A 41 -10.61 -1.07 -13.59
C THR A 41 -10.29 -2.44 -14.20
N GLN A 42 -11.32 -3.25 -14.46
CA GLN A 42 -11.19 -4.43 -15.33
C GLN A 42 -11.85 -4.12 -16.68
N GLY A 43 -11.04 -3.84 -17.70
CA GLY A 43 -11.54 -3.54 -19.06
C GLY A 43 -12.29 -2.20 -19.17
N ALA A 44 -13.38 -2.17 -19.95
CA ALA A 44 -14.16 -0.96 -20.26
C ALA A 44 -15.20 -0.56 -19.18
N SER A 45 -15.24 -1.27 -18.05
CA SER A 45 -16.17 -0.97 -16.96
C SER A 45 -15.41 -0.91 -15.64
N ALA A 46 -15.29 0.30 -15.09
CA ALA A 46 -14.82 0.47 -13.73
C ALA A 46 -15.93 0.02 -12.78
N VAL A 47 -15.76 -1.12 -12.13
CA VAL A 47 -16.66 -1.54 -11.05
C VAL A 47 -16.07 -0.99 -9.75
N GLY A 48 -16.73 0.04 -9.22
CA GLY A 48 -16.40 0.65 -7.93
C GLY A 48 -17.20 -0.01 -6.81
N HIS A 49 -16.52 -0.55 -5.81
CA HIS A 49 -17.12 -1.00 -4.56
C HIS A 49 -16.82 0.03 -3.46
N VAL A 50 -17.81 0.36 -2.63
CA VAL A 50 -17.62 1.25 -1.48
C VAL A 50 -18.07 0.50 -0.22
N ALA A 51 -17.12 0.05 0.57
CA ALA A 51 -17.40 -0.56 1.86
C ALA A 51 -17.44 0.51 2.96
N ARG A 52 -18.54 0.56 3.71
CA ARG A 52 -18.68 1.49 4.85
C ARG A 52 -18.56 0.73 6.16
N ARG A 53 -17.86 1.30 7.14
CA ARG A 53 -17.69 0.68 8.47
C ARG A 53 -19.02 0.41 9.19
N ALA A 54 -20.02 1.28 9.00
CA ALA A 54 -21.30 1.19 9.70
C ALA A 54 -22.23 0.10 9.14
N SER A 55 -22.26 -0.09 7.82
CA SER A 55 -23.15 -1.08 7.19
C SER A 55 -22.46 -2.41 6.90
N GLU A 56 -21.16 -2.37 6.56
CA GLU A 56 -20.38 -3.52 6.10
C GLU A 56 -19.04 -3.59 6.84
N PRO A 57 -19.03 -3.73 8.18
CA PRO A 57 -17.81 -3.64 8.98
C PRO A 57 -16.76 -4.66 8.56
N GLN A 58 -17.17 -5.89 8.23
CA GLN A 58 -16.24 -6.96 7.88
C GLN A 58 -15.55 -6.72 6.52
N GLN A 59 -16.29 -6.24 5.51
CA GLN A 59 -15.69 -5.86 4.23
C GLN A 59 -14.81 -4.61 4.38
N PHE A 60 -15.25 -3.61 5.14
CA PHE A 60 -14.45 -2.42 5.43
C PHE A 60 -13.07 -2.78 6.02
N TRP A 61 -13.02 -3.63 7.04
CA TRP A 61 -11.75 -4.04 7.66
C TRP A 61 -10.91 -4.92 6.73
N ASN A 62 -11.53 -5.76 5.91
CA ASN A 62 -10.82 -6.56 4.92
C ASN A 62 -10.17 -5.67 3.85
N ASP A 63 -10.93 -4.75 3.27
CA ASP A 63 -10.45 -3.81 2.26
C ASP A 63 -9.37 -2.88 2.84
N LEU A 64 -9.57 -2.37 4.06
CA LEU A 64 -8.57 -1.58 4.77
C LEU A 64 -7.27 -2.33 4.99
N THR A 65 -7.36 -3.63 5.28
CA THR A 65 -6.19 -4.49 5.46
C THR A 65 -5.45 -4.67 4.14
N TRP A 66 -6.14 -5.08 3.08
CA TRP A 66 -5.51 -5.37 1.80
C TRP A 66 -4.99 -4.14 1.05
N PHE A 67 -5.71 -3.02 1.11
CA PHE A 67 -5.37 -1.81 0.34
C PHE A 67 -4.69 -0.72 1.17
N GLY A 68 -4.78 -0.77 2.49
CA GLY A 68 -4.11 0.16 3.39
C GLY A 68 -2.93 -0.48 4.13
N LEU A 69 -3.23 -1.42 5.03
CA LEU A 69 -2.23 -1.97 5.96
C LEU A 69 -1.16 -2.82 5.28
N VAL A 70 -1.53 -3.66 4.32
CA VAL A 70 -0.58 -4.53 3.61
C VAL A 70 0.44 -3.70 2.82
N PRO A 71 0.05 -2.73 1.96
CA PRO A 71 1.02 -1.85 1.30
C PRO A 71 1.88 -1.05 2.29
N LEU A 72 1.28 -0.60 3.40
CA LEU A 72 2.00 0.10 4.46
C LEU A 72 3.14 -0.76 5.02
N VAL A 73 2.81 -1.97 5.47
CA VAL A 73 3.75 -2.88 6.14
C VAL A 73 4.78 -3.43 5.16
N VAL A 74 4.34 -3.96 4.02
CA VAL A 74 5.23 -4.54 3.00
C VAL A 74 6.14 -3.47 2.43
N GLY A 75 5.60 -2.29 2.10
CA GLY A 75 6.38 -1.16 1.60
C GLY A 75 7.46 -0.72 2.60
N SER A 76 7.09 -0.61 3.88
CA SER A 76 8.01 -0.25 4.96
C SER A 76 9.13 -1.27 5.14
N ILE A 77 8.78 -2.57 5.11
CA ILE A 77 9.75 -3.67 5.22
C ILE A 77 10.72 -3.66 4.03
N VAL A 78 10.21 -3.54 2.81
CA VAL A 78 11.04 -3.52 1.58
C VAL A 78 11.97 -2.31 1.59
N ALA A 79 11.47 -1.13 1.95
CA ALA A 79 12.29 0.07 2.04
C ALA A 79 13.39 -0.08 3.11
N TRP A 80 13.06 -0.64 4.26
CA TRP A 80 14.02 -0.87 5.34
C TRP A 80 15.11 -1.87 4.97
N PHE A 81 14.75 -3.01 4.38
CA PHE A 81 15.73 -4.02 3.94
C PHE A 81 16.63 -3.51 2.81
N SER A 82 16.05 -2.78 1.86
CA SER A 82 16.80 -2.20 0.74
C SER A 82 17.80 -1.15 1.23
N TRP A 83 17.36 -0.27 2.14
CA TRP A 83 18.22 0.71 2.80
C TRP A 83 19.34 0.07 3.62
N ARG A 84 19.03 -0.99 4.37
CA ARG A 84 20.04 -1.75 5.13
C ARG A 84 21.07 -2.40 4.20
N SER A 85 20.64 -2.89 3.04
CA SER A 85 21.51 -3.50 2.02
C SER A 85 22.40 -2.48 1.33
N LEU A 86 22.05 -1.19 1.33
CA LEU A 86 22.88 -0.10 0.80
C LEU A 86 23.98 0.35 1.77
N LYS A 87 23.77 0.16 3.08
CA LYS A 87 24.71 0.55 4.14
C LYS A 87 25.70 -0.55 4.53
N GLY A 88 25.38 -1.81 4.20
CA GLY A 88 26.19 -2.99 4.49
C GLY A 88 27.21 -3.32 3.41
#